data_AF-A0A3N5FIN7-F1
#
_entry.id   AF-A0A3N5FIN7-F1
#
_cell.length_a   1.000
_cell.length_b   1.000
_cell.length_c   1.000
_cell.angle_alpha   90.00
_cell.angle_beta   90.00
_cell.angle_gamma   90.00
#
_symmetry.space_group_name_H-M   'P 1'
#
loop_
_entity.id
_entity.type
_entity.pdbx_description
1 polymer ?
#
loop_
_entity_poly.entity_id
_entity_poly.type
_entity_poly.pdbx_seq_one_letter_code
_entity_poly.pdbx_strand_id
1 'polypeptide(L)'
;MTNLVEIRVGSDSDLPRIEKAFGVLESLQVPFEVRVLSAHRTPKRAGGRARELEGAGFRVVIAAAGGAAHLAGVTSAETLLPVIGIPIETTQLQGIDSLLSTIQMPEGIPTGSVGVAQAENAGWMAAAIASVDNTATRTAIRTRRGLSPAVPASKDFVALVGKAEKPAREAMDLLTELGVKDTAVFEPGAIAEVEKSGARAIIAWADADSLSRPAELAAKTDITVVAAPLAAGAGPSDFL
;
A
#
# COMPACT_ATOMS: atom_id res chain seq x y z
N MET A 1 -0.92 -14.09 21.46
CA MET A 1 -1.51 -13.11 20.51
C MET A 1 -1.00 -13.48 19.13
N THR A 2 -1.87 -13.49 18.12
CA THR A 2 -1.47 -13.79 16.73
C THR A 2 -0.80 -12.54 16.13
N ASN A 3 0.34 -12.72 15.46
CA ASN A 3 1.02 -11.63 14.75
C ASN A 3 0.24 -11.28 13.49
N LEU A 4 0.07 -9.98 13.22
CA LEU A 4 -0.65 -9.47 12.05
C LEU A 4 0.29 -9.04 10.93
N VAL A 5 1.52 -8.65 11.25
CA VAL A 5 2.53 -8.19 10.29
C VAL A 5 3.77 -9.06 10.37
N GLU A 6 4.29 -9.54 9.24
CA GLU A 6 5.65 -10.08 9.18
C GLU A 6 6.59 -9.05 8.53
N ILE A 7 7.71 -8.78 9.18
CA ILE A 7 8.76 -7.91 8.64
C ILE A 7 9.95 -8.76 8.25
N ARG A 8 10.38 -8.63 7.00
CA ARG A 8 11.46 -9.39 6.40
C ARG A 8 12.59 -8.47 6.01
N VAL A 9 13.80 -8.85 6.39
CA VAL A 9 15.04 -8.21 5.91
C VAL A 9 15.92 -9.22 5.21
N GLY A 10 16.60 -8.77 4.15
CA GLY A 10 17.57 -9.60 3.43
C GLY A 10 18.83 -9.88 4.25
N SER A 11 19.19 -8.97 5.15
CA SER A 11 20.37 -9.00 6.02
C SER A 11 20.05 -8.41 7.40
N ASP A 12 20.72 -8.89 8.43
CA ASP A 12 20.64 -8.32 9.80
C ASP A 12 21.12 -6.85 9.84
N SER A 13 22.08 -6.50 9.00
CA SER A 13 22.58 -5.15 8.79
C SER A 13 21.51 -4.13 8.33
N ASP A 14 20.37 -4.61 7.81
CA ASP A 14 19.27 -3.75 7.39
C ASP A 14 18.31 -3.42 8.55
N LEU A 15 18.35 -4.16 9.67
CA LEU A 15 17.44 -3.95 10.81
C LEU A 15 17.48 -2.51 11.35
N PRO A 16 18.65 -1.88 11.59
CA PRO A 16 18.70 -0.50 12.06
C PRO A 16 18.09 0.49 11.06
N ARG A 17 18.10 0.15 9.76
CA ARG A 17 17.60 1.03 8.68
C ARG A 17 16.07 1.07 8.64
N ILE A 18 15.40 0.09 9.26
CA ILE A 18 13.95 -0.04 9.25
C ILE A 18 13.30 0.07 10.63
N GLU A 19 14.06 0.46 11.66
CA GLU A 19 13.58 0.56 13.04
C GLU A 19 12.33 1.44 13.19
N LYS A 20 12.19 2.46 12.34
CA LYS A 20 11.03 3.35 12.32
C LYS A 20 9.74 2.61 11.98
N ALA A 21 9.80 1.53 11.20
CA ALA A 21 8.63 0.68 10.95
C ALA A 21 8.17 -0.02 12.23
N PHE A 22 9.11 -0.53 13.04
CA PHE A 22 8.83 -1.16 14.33
C PHE A 22 8.18 -0.16 15.27
N GLY A 23 8.78 1.03 15.41
CA GLY A 23 8.28 2.07 16.31
C GLY A 23 6.82 2.47 16.02
N VAL A 24 6.42 2.52 14.75
CA VAL A 24 5.02 2.77 14.39
C VAL A 24 4.11 1.62 14.87
N LEU A 25 4.44 0.37 14.54
CA LEU A 25 3.63 -0.79 14.90
C LEU A 25 3.51 -0.99 16.41
N GLU A 26 4.62 -0.85 17.14
CA GLU A 26 4.65 -0.91 18.61
C GLU A 26 3.75 0.17 19.22
N SER A 27 3.86 1.40 18.71
CA SER A 27 3.09 2.53 19.23
C SER A 27 1.58 2.42 19.00
N LEU A 28 1.18 1.66 17.98
CA LEU A 28 -0.21 1.35 17.65
C LEU A 28 -0.67 0.00 18.21
N GLN A 29 0.20 -0.69 18.95
CA GLN A 29 -0.02 -2.01 19.51
C GLN A 29 -0.43 -3.06 18.46
N VAL A 30 0.10 -2.94 17.24
CA VAL A 30 -0.09 -3.93 16.17
C VAL A 30 0.97 -5.02 16.34
N PRO A 31 0.59 -6.29 16.61
CA PRO A 31 1.57 -7.35 16.83
C PRO A 31 2.26 -7.73 15.52
N PHE A 32 3.59 -7.85 15.56
CA PHE A 32 4.41 -8.17 14.40
C PHE A 32 5.55 -9.13 14.75
N GLU A 33 6.06 -9.80 13.73
CA GLU A 33 7.24 -10.65 13.82
C GLU A 33 8.32 -10.18 12.85
N VAL A 34 9.59 -10.22 13.25
CA VAL A 34 10.73 -9.86 12.40
C VAL A 34 11.53 -11.10 12.02
N ARG A 35 11.92 -11.23 10.76
CA ARG A 35 12.75 -12.32 10.25
C ARG A 35 13.84 -11.84 9.30
N VAL A 36 15.03 -12.44 9.44
CA VAL A 36 16.10 -12.33 8.44
C VAL A 36 15.89 -13.45 7.41
N LEU A 37 15.43 -13.09 6.22
CA LEU A 37 15.14 -13.99 5.10
C LEU A 37 15.74 -13.38 3.83
N SER A 38 16.73 -14.04 3.25
CA SER A 38 17.37 -13.57 2.02
C SER A 38 16.74 -14.25 0.81
N ALA A 39 16.27 -13.45 -0.14
CA ALA A 39 15.79 -13.94 -1.44
C ALA A 39 16.92 -14.63 -2.22
N HIS A 40 18.14 -14.11 -2.16
CA HIS A 40 19.27 -14.63 -2.92
C HIS A 40 19.98 -15.79 -2.22
N ARG A 41 20.11 -15.74 -0.88
CA ARG A 41 20.90 -16.72 -0.12
C ARG A 41 20.06 -17.86 0.45
N THR A 42 18.77 -17.62 0.70
CA THR A 42 17.86 -18.59 1.33
C THR A 42 16.50 -18.65 0.62
N PRO A 43 16.44 -18.75 -0.73
CA PRO A 43 15.19 -18.60 -1.49
C PRO A 43 14.09 -19.58 -1.07
N LYS A 44 14.44 -20.86 -0.86
CA LYS A 44 13.47 -21.88 -0.42
C LYS A 44 12.83 -21.56 0.92
N ARG A 45 13.61 -21.02 1.88
CA ARG A 45 13.11 -20.63 3.19
C ARG A 45 12.23 -19.38 3.11
N ALA A 46 12.66 -18.38 2.34
CA ALA A 46 11.91 -17.14 2.14
C ALA A 46 10.54 -17.40 1.49
N GLY A 47 10.52 -18.19 0.41
CA GLY A 47 9.29 -18.58 -0.29
C GLY A 47 8.43 -19.54 0.52
N GLY A 48 9.02 -20.55 1.16
CA GLY A 48 8.28 -21.49 2.03
C GLY A 48 7.55 -20.75 3.14
N ARG A 49 8.21 -19.80 3.80
CA ARG A 49 7.58 -18.98 4.83
C ARG A 49 6.44 -18.13 4.30
N ALA A 50 6.58 -17.54 3.10
CA ALA A 50 5.52 -16.71 2.49
C ALA A 50 4.20 -17.46 2.31
N ARG A 51 4.26 -18.73 1.87
CA ARG A 51 3.09 -19.58 1.67
C ARG A 51 2.33 -19.89 2.96
N GLU A 52 3.00 -19.89 4.10
CA GLU A 52 2.42 -20.24 5.40
C GLU A 52 1.71 -19.06 6.08
N LEU A 53 1.99 -17.82 5.66
CA LEU A 53 1.59 -16.63 6.41
C LEU A 53 0.08 -16.46 6.53
N GLU A 54 -0.67 -16.67 5.45
CA GLU A 54 -2.12 -16.53 5.43
C GLU A 54 -2.77 -17.51 6.43
N GLY A 55 -2.38 -18.79 6.37
CA GLY A 55 -2.85 -19.81 7.31
C GLY A 55 -2.42 -19.57 8.76
N ALA A 56 -1.36 -18.81 8.99
CA ALA A 56 -0.89 -18.40 10.31
C ALA A 56 -1.57 -17.12 10.85
N GLY A 57 -2.49 -16.52 10.09
CA GLY A 57 -3.27 -15.36 10.51
C GLY A 57 -2.61 -13.99 10.28
N PHE A 58 -1.52 -13.94 9.51
CA PHE A 58 -0.92 -12.66 9.10
C PHE A 58 -1.81 -11.94 8.09
N ARG A 59 -1.66 -10.62 8.01
CA ARG A 59 -2.49 -9.73 7.18
C ARG A 59 -1.70 -8.93 6.15
N VAL A 60 -0.40 -8.71 6.40
CA VAL A 60 0.47 -7.91 5.53
C VAL A 60 1.93 -8.27 5.81
N VAL A 61 2.76 -8.14 4.79
CA VAL A 61 4.21 -8.31 4.90
C VAL A 61 4.91 -6.99 4.60
N ILE A 62 5.92 -6.65 5.39
CA ILE A 62 6.91 -5.63 5.06
C ILE A 62 8.18 -6.34 4.64
N ALA A 63 8.75 -5.99 3.48
CA ALA A 63 9.98 -6.58 2.96
C ALA A 63 10.99 -5.49 2.62
N ALA A 64 12.12 -5.46 3.31
CA ALA A 64 13.17 -4.48 3.11
C ALA A 64 14.41 -5.10 2.45
N ALA A 65 14.88 -4.49 1.36
CA ALA A 65 16.07 -4.92 0.65
C ALA A 65 16.73 -3.77 -0.12
N GLY A 66 18.03 -3.88 -0.38
CA GLY A 66 18.83 -2.90 -1.11
C GLY A 66 19.44 -3.45 -2.41
N GLY A 67 19.75 -2.57 -3.36
CA GLY A 67 20.34 -2.91 -4.65
C GLY A 67 19.35 -3.65 -5.55
N ALA A 68 19.71 -4.86 -5.98
CA ALA A 68 18.78 -5.79 -6.63
C ALA A 68 17.78 -6.36 -5.60
N ALA A 69 16.83 -5.54 -5.18
CA ALA A 69 15.98 -5.69 -4.00
C ALA A 69 14.82 -6.70 -4.16
N HIS A 70 15.12 -7.95 -4.50
CA HIS A 70 14.11 -8.95 -4.90
C HIS A 70 13.22 -9.49 -3.76
N LEU A 71 13.48 -9.17 -2.50
CA LEU A 71 12.80 -9.80 -1.37
C LEU A 71 11.28 -9.56 -1.38
N ALA A 72 10.85 -8.34 -1.72
CA ALA A 72 9.45 -7.99 -1.79
C ALA A 72 8.76 -8.76 -2.91
N GLY A 73 9.25 -8.66 -4.15
CA GLY A 73 8.69 -9.36 -5.31
C GLY A 73 8.66 -10.88 -5.17
N VAL A 74 9.73 -11.50 -4.65
CA VAL A 74 9.77 -12.96 -4.37
C VAL A 74 8.75 -13.34 -3.29
N THR A 75 8.52 -12.48 -2.31
CA THR A 75 7.50 -12.74 -1.29
C THR A 75 6.11 -12.64 -1.90
N SER A 76 5.83 -11.59 -2.69
CA SER A 76 4.54 -11.39 -3.38
C SER A 76 4.19 -12.54 -4.32
N ALA A 77 5.19 -13.13 -4.97
CA ALA A 77 5.00 -14.29 -5.84
C ALA A 77 4.56 -15.57 -5.10
N GLU A 78 4.68 -15.60 -3.77
CA GLU A 78 4.54 -16.81 -2.95
C GLU A 78 3.46 -16.66 -1.87
N THR A 79 2.69 -15.57 -1.87
CA THR A 79 1.61 -15.32 -0.91
C THR A 79 0.50 -14.45 -1.51
N LEU A 80 -0.73 -14.61 -1.01
CA LEU A 80 -1.85 -13.72 -1.36
C LEU A 80 -1.92 -12.48 -0.46
N LEU A 81 -1.11 -12.44 0.60
CA LEU A 81 -1.05 -11.28 1.48
C LEU A 81 -0.42 -10.08 0.76
N PRO A 82 -0.91 -8.85 0.99
CA PRO A 82 -0.26 -7.66 0.49
C PRO A 82 1.16 -7.55 1.02
N VAL A 83 2.10 -7.21 0.14
CA VAL A 83 3.51 -7.01 0.46
C VAL A 83 3.89 -5.55 0.21
N ILE A 84 4.51 -4.94 1.22
CA ILE A 84 5.04 -3.58 1.19
C ILE A 84 6.57 -3.67 1.15
N GLY A 85 7.15 -3.23 0.04
CA GLY A 85 8.58 -3.06 -0.13
C GLY A 85 9.11 -1.79 0.54
N ILE A 86 10.22 -1.91 1.26
CA ILE A 86 11.05 -0.77 1.70
C ILE A 86 12.34 -0.80 0.87
N PRO A 87 12.48 0.08 -0.12
CA PRO A 87 13.74 0.22 -0.84
C PRO A 87 14.81 0.79 0.10
N ILE A 88 15.86 0.00 0.37
CA ILE A 88 16.98 0.42 1.21
C ILE A 88 17.96 1.24 0.37
N GLU A 89 18.41 2.37 0.92
CA GLU A 89 19.40 3.22 0.27
C GLU A 89 20.73 2.47 0.07
N THR A 90 21.25 2.52 -1.16
CA THR A 90 22.55 2.00 -1.54
C THR A 90 23.57 3.12 -1.68
N THR A 91 24.84 2.84 -1.45
CA THR A 91 25.91 3.85 -1.60
C THR A 91 26.03 4.38 -3.03
N GLN A 92 25.87 3.53 -4.06
CA GLN A 92 26.24 3.93 -5.43
C GLN A 92 25.12 4.66 -6.17
N LEU A 93 23.87 4.23 -5.97
CA LEU A 93 22.71 4.73 -6.70
C LEU A 93 21.66 5.34 -5.77
N GLN A 94 22.02 5.61 -4.51
CA GLN A 94 21.15 6.25 -3.51
C GLN A 94 19.77 5.56 -3.39
N GLY A 95 19.71 4.25 -3.63
CA GLY A 95 18.49 3.45 -3.55
C GLY A 95 17.56 3.52 -4.77
N ILE A 96 17.95 4.17 -5.86
CA ILE A 96 17.19 4.13 -7.13
C ILE A 96 17.13 2.69 -7.66
N ASP A 97 18.24 1.96 -7.59
CA ASP A 97 18.30 0.53 -7.89
C ASP A 97 17.35 -0.29 -7.01
N SER A 98 17.35 -0.04 -5.71
CA SER A 98 16.43 -0.68 -4.76
C SER A 98 14.97 -0.37 -5.10
N LEU A 99 14.66 0.90 -5.41
CA LEU A 99 13.31 1.36 -5.70
C LEU A 99 12.79 0.69 -6.96
N LEU A 100 13.54 0.79 -8.07
CA LEU A 100 13.14 0.20 -9.34
C LEU A 100 13.03 -1.32 -9.26
N SER A 101 13.94 -1.99 -8.55
CA SER A 101 13.88 -3.45 -8.33
C SER A 101 12.72 -3.89 -7.44
N THR A 102 12.11 -2.98 -6.68
CA THR A 102 10.98 -3.26 -5.79
C THR A 102 9.64 -2.96 -6.45
N ILE A 103 9.52 -1.82 -7.15
CA ILE A 103 8.24 -1.30 -7.63
C ILE A 103 7.88 -1.73 -9.05
N GLN A 104 8.88 -2.02 -9.91
CA GLN A 104 8.65 -2.37 -11.32
C GLN A 104 8.36 -3.87 -11.51
N MET A 105 7.39 -4.39 -10.74
CA MET A 105 6.93 -5.77 -10.90
C MET A 105 6.09 -5.91 -12.18
N PRO A 106 6.24 -7.01 -12.95
CA PRO A 106 5.32 -7.32 -14.04
C PRO A 106 3.89 -7.55 -13.58
N GLU A 107 2.95 -7.49 -14.53
CA GLU A 107 1.52 -7.76 -14.31
C GLU A 107 1.27 -9.12 -13.61
N GLY A 108 0.28 -9.14 -12.73
CA GLY A 108 -0.16 -10.34 -12.00
C GLY A 108 0.48 -10.56 -10.63
N ILE A 109 1.66 -9.97 -10.33
CA ILE A 109 2.33 -10.13 -9.02
C ILE A 109 2.65 -8.75 -8.41
N PRO A 110 1.65 -8.05 -7.86
CA PRO A 110 1.82 -6.69 -7.37
C PRO A 110 2.69 -6.64 -6.11
N THR A 111 3.47 -5.57 -5.98
CA THR A 111 4.19 -5.23 -4.74
C THR A 111 3.96 -3.75 -4.47
N GLY A 112 3.36 -3.41 -3.32
CA GLY A 112 3.29 -2.02 -2.89
C GLY A 112 4.68 -1.57 -2.46
N SER A 113 5.07 -0.32 -2.73
CA SER A 113 6.35 0.22 -2.27
C SER A 113 6.14 1.57 -1.60
N VAL A 114 6.90 1.82 -0.53
CA VAL A 114 7.16 3.18 -0.07
C VAL A 114 8.35 3.77 -0.82
N GLY A 115 8.64 5.06 -0.60
CA GLY A 115 9.85 5.69 -1.13
C GLY A 115 11.14 5.11 -0.51
N VAL A 116 12.28 5.45 -1.09
CA VAL A 116 13.60 5.04 -0.56
C VAL A 116 13.75 5.46 0.90
N ALA A 117 14.18 4.51 1.75
CA ALA A 117 14.38 4.69 3.19
C ALA A 117 13.15 5.15 4.00
N GLN A 118 11.93 5.08 3.43
CA GLN A 118 10.68 5.50 4.08
C GLN A 118 10.09 4.42 5.00
N ALA A 119 10.91 3.83 5.89
CA ALA A 119 10.49 2.71 6.74
C ALA A 119 9.30 3.05 7.66
N GLU A 120 9.22 4.29 8.15
CA GLU A 120 8.10 4.77 8.97
C GLU A 120 6.76 4.63 8.22
N ASN A 121 6.72 5.05 6.95
CA ASN A 121 5.53 4.96 6.12
C ASN A 121 5.12 3.51 5.85
N ALA A 122 6.08 2.58 5.76
CA ALA A 122 5.75 1.16 5.62
C ALA A 122 5.08 0.61 6.88
N GLY A 123 5.53 1.02 8.07
CA GLY A 123 4.86 0.70 9.33
C GLY A 123 3.43 1.24 9.39
N TRP A 124 3.23 2.50 8.96
CA TRP A 124 1.91 3.13 8.88
C TRP A 124 0.96 2.42 7.91
N MET A 125 1.46 2.08 6.72
CA MET A 125 0.69 1.38 5.70
C MET A 125 0.33 -0.03 6.15
N ALA A 126 1.28 -0.76 6.75
CA ALA A 126 1.03 -2.08 7.31
C ALA A 126 -0.01 -2.04 8.44
N ALA A 127 0.07 -1.06 9.35
CA ALA A 127 -0.92 -0.90 10.41
C ALA A 127 -2.33 -0.63 9.86
N ALA A 128 -2.44 0.20 8.81
CA ALA A 128 -3.73 0.48 8.17
C ALA A 128 -4.32 -0.79 7.52
N ILE A 129 -3.52 -1.57 6.81
CA ILE A 129 -3.95 -2.83 6.19
C ILE A 129 -4.32 -3.88 7.25
N ALA A 130 -3.48 -4.05 8.27
CA ALA A 130 -3.70 -5.02 9.33
C ALA A 130 -4.92 -4.70 10.20
N SER A 131 -5.41 -3.46 10.19
CA SER A 131 -6.50 -3.00 11.06
C SER A 131 -7.86 -2.85 10.36
N VAL A 132 -8.03 -3.43 9.16
CA VAL A 132 -9.29 -3.35 8.40
C VAL A 132 -10.51 -3.92 9.16
N ASP A 133 -10.30 -4.76 10.17
CA ASP A 133 -11.34 -5.27 11.06
C ASP A 133 -11.12 -4.88 12.53
N ASN A 134 -10.13 -4.02 12.82
CA ASN A 134 -9.79 -3.60 14.17
C ASN A 134 -10.08 -2.11 14.38
N THR A 135 -11.26 -1.82 14.91
CA THR A 135 -11.71 -0.45 15.20
C THR A 135 -10.79 0.29 16.18
N ALA A 136 -10.20 -0.40 17.17
CA ALA A 136 -9.35 0.25 18.15
C ALA A 136 -8.05 0.77 17.51
N THR A 137 -7.37 -0.08 16.72
CA THR A 137 -6.16 0.33 15.99
C THR A 137 -6.46 1.43 14.96
N ARG A 138 -7.59 1.37 14.26
CA ARG A 138 -8.02 2.45 13.36
C ARG A 138 -8.18 3.78 14.09
N THR A 139 -8.84 3.79 15.25
CA THR A 139 -8.96 5.00 16.07
C THR A 139 -7.59 5.50 16.51
N ALA A 140 -6.68 4.62 16.92
CA ALA A 140 -5.32 5.01 17.30
C ALA A 140 -4.55 5.65 16.13
N ILE A 141 -4.65 5.09 14.91
CA ILE A 141 -4.08 5.68 13.69
C ILE A 141 -4.64 7.08 13.46
N ARG A 142 -5.96 7.26 13.56
CA ARG A 142 -6.63 8.56 13.37
C ARG A 142 -6.14 9.59 14.37
N THR A 143 -6.17 9.25 15.66
CA THR A 143 -5.71 10.14 16.73
C THR A 143 -4.28 10.57 16.50
N ARG A 144 -3.39 9.64 16.14
CA ARG A 144 -1.97 9.92 15.95
C ARG A 144 -1.66 10.73 14.69
N ARG A 145 -2.55 10.69 13.70
CA ARG A 145 -2.52 11.54 12.50
C ARG A 145 -3.29 12.86 12.65
N GLY A 146 -3.93 13.10 13.80
CA GLY A 146 -4.77 14.29 14.01
C GLY A 146 -6.05 14.30 13.19
N LEU A 147 -6.51 13.13 12.73
CA LEU A 147 -7.74 13.00 11.95
C LEU A 147 -8.95 13.07 12.90
N SER A 148 -9.98 13.82 12.50
CA SER A 148 -11.23 13.95 13.28
C SER A 148 -11.95 12.60 13.41
N PRO A 149 -12.92 12.40 14.32
CA PRO A 149 -13.70 11.16 14.38
C PRO A 149 -14.52 10.94 13.10
N ALA A 150 -14.61 9.71 12.60
CA ALA A 150 -15.41 9.40 11.41
C ALA A 150 -16.91 9.52 11.73
N VAL A 151 -17.65 10.27 10.91
CA VAL A 151 -19.13 10.27 10.88
C VAL A 151 -19.57 9.24 9.83
N PRO A 152 -20.36 8.20 10.18
CA PRO A 152 -20.83 7.26 9.16
C PRO A 152 -22.12 7.75 8.50
N ALA A 153 -22.19 7.69 7.16
CA ALA A 153 -23.45 7.58 6.45
C ALA A 153 -23.33 6.79 5.13
N SER A 154 -24.03 5.65 5.08
CA SER A 154 -24.35 4.76 3.93
C SER A 154 -23.24 3.96 3.23
N LYS A 155 -23.65 2.90 2.51
CA LYS A 155 -22.93 1.65 2.19
C LYS A 155 -22.68 1.48 0.68
N ASP A 156 -21.46 1.05 0.35
CA ASP A 156 -21.06 0.27 -0.84
C ASP A 156 -20.82 0.96 -2.21
N PHE A 157 -20.08 2.08 -2.31
CA PHE A 157 -19.55 2.53 -3.61
C PHE A 157 -18.12 3.09 -3.60
N VAL A 158 -17.47 3.06 -4.78
CA VAL A 158 -16.12 3.59 -5.04
C VAL A 158 -16.21 4.92 -5.78
N ALA A 159 -15.57 5.95 -5.25
CA ALA A 159 -15.49 7.27 -5.90
C ALA A 159 -14.30 7.32 -6.85
N LEU A 160 -14.51 7.87 -8.04
CA LEU A 160 -13.49 8.10 -9.05
C LEU A 160 -13.24 9.61 -9.16
N VAL A 161 -12.01 10.08 -8.96
CA VAL A 161 -11.71 11.52 -8.90
C VAL A 161 -10.70 11.95 -9.96
N GLY A 162 -11.13 12.84 -10.87
CA GLY A 162 -10.28 13.65 -11.74
C GLY A 162 -10.95 14.09 -13.05
N LYS A 163 -10.21 14.73 -13.97
CA LYS A 163 -10.77 15.27 -15.24
C LYS A 163 -11.40 14.14 -16.07
N ALA A 164 -12.71 14.20 -16.29
CA ALA A 164 -13.50 13.10 -16.85
C ALA A 164 -13.58 13.15 -18.38
N GLU A 165 -13.02 12.13 -19.06
CA GLU A 165 -13.37 11.79 -20.46
C GLU A 165 -13.27 10.28 -20.72
N LYS A 166 -12.07 9.74 -20.96
CA LYS A 166 -11.83 8.32 -21.29
C LYS A 166 -11.46 7.45 -20.07
N PRO A 167 -10.53 7.88 -19.18
CA PRO A 167 -10.11 7.05 -18.04
C PRO A 167 -11.23 6.76 -17.04
N ALA A 168 -12.12 7.71 -16.77
CA ALA A 168 -13.23 7.48 -15.84
C ALA A 168 -14.16 6.35 -16.31
N ARG A 169 -14.40 6.27 -17.63
CA ARG A 169 -15.28 5.27 -18.24
C ARG A 169 -14.65 3.88 -18.22
N GLU A 170 -13.39 3.77 -18.59
CA GLU A 170 -12.64 2.51 -18.55
C GLU A 170 -12.51 1.96 -17.12
N ALA A 171 -12.30 2.84 -16.13
CA ALA A 171 -12.28 2.45 -14.72
C ALA A 171 -13.64 1.95 -14.24
N MET A 172 -14.75 2.59 -14.66
CA MET A 172 -16.10 2.12 -14.34
C MET A 172 -16.40 0.76 -14.95
N ASP A 173 -16.02 0.54 -16.21
CA ASP A 173 -16.25 -0.73 -16.90
C ASP A 173 -15.49 -1.86 -16.19
N LEU A 174 -14.22 -1.65 -15.83
CA LEU A 174 -13.41 -2.62 -15.10
C LEU A 174 -13.95 -2.90 -13.69
N LEU A 175 -14.32 -1.86 -12.94
CA LEU A 175 -14.92 -2.02 -11.60
C LEU A 175 -16.21 -2.83 -11.67
N THR A 176 -17.00 -2.63 -12.73
CA THR A 176 -18.21 -3.42 -13.01
C THR A 176 -17.87 -4.88 -13.26
N GLU A 177 -16.84 -5.17 -14.07
CA GLU A 177 -16.35 -6.54 -14.31
C GLU A 177 -15.85 -7.23 -13.02
N LEU A 178 -15.19 -6.47 -12.14
CA LEU A 178 -14.74 -6.94 -10.82
C LEU A 178 -15.87 -7.06 -9.78
N GLY A 179 -17.12 -6.77 -10.18
CA GLY A 179 -18.31 -6.92 -9.34
C GLY A 179 -18.60 -5.74 -8.40
N VAL A 180 -17.94 -4.60 -8.58
CA VAL A 180 -18.28 -3.34 -7.89
C VAL A 180 -19.50 -2.74 -8.58
N LYS A 181 -20.62 -2.68 -7.85
CA LYS A 181 -21.93 -2.32 -8.43
C LYS A 181 -22.22 -0.84 -8.48
N ASP A 182 -21.58 -0.07 -7.59
CA ASP A 182 -21.84 1.35 -7.43
C ASP A 182 -20.51 2.12 -7.58
N THR A 183 -20.46 3.00 -8.57
CA THR A 183 -19.32 3.87 -8.88
C THR A 183 -19.81 5.26 -9.27
N ALA A 184 -19.13 6.32 -8.82
CA ALA A 184 -19.46 7.70 -9.19
C ALA A 184 -18.20 8.50 -9.49
N VAL A 185 -18.28 9.37 -10.51
CA VAL A 185 -17.16 10.23 -10.95
C VAL A 185 -17.34 11.63 -10.38
N PHE A 186 -16.26 12.19 -9.84
CA PHE A 186 -16.22 13.50 -9.20
C PHE A 186 -15.09 14.36 -9.79
N GLU A 187 -15.33 15.67 -9.84
CA GLU A 187 -14.35 16.64 -10.30
C GLU A 187 -13.16 16.80 -9.33
N PRO A 188 -11.96 17.18 -9.83
CA PRO A 188 -10.84 17.54 -8.97
C PRO A 188 -11.23 18.67 -8.00
N GLY A 189 -11.26 18.37 -6.70
CA GLY A 189 -11.61 19.33 -5.65
C GLY A 189 -12.96 19.08 -4.96
N ALA A 190 -13.79 18.15 -5.46
CA ALA A 190 -15.08 17.80 -4.87
C ALA A 190 -14.99 16.88 -3.62
N ILE A 191 -13.91 16.99 -2.84
CA ILE A 191 -13.61 16.09 -1.71
C ILE A 191 -14.73 16.10 -0.66
N ALA A 192 -15.20 17.29 -0.30
CA ALA A 192 -16.30 17.44 0.65
C ALA A 192 -17.61 16.80 0.16
N GLU A 193 -17.78 16.66 -1.16
CA GLU A 193 -18.92 15.98 -1.77
C GLU A 193 -18.73 14.46 -1.70
N VAL A 194 -17.53 13.97 -2.03
CA VAL A 194 -17.15 12.55 -1.90
C VAL A 194 -17.32 12.06 -0.46
N GLU A 195 -16.94 12.85 0.54
CA GLU A 195 -17.10 12.47 1.96
C GLU A 195 -18.56 12.40 2.40
N LYS A 196 -19.37 13.37 1.97
CA LYS A 196 -20.83 13.36 2.22
C LYS A 196 -21.54 12.23 1.50
N SER A 197 -20.95 11.74 0.42
CA SER A 197 -21.54 10.72 -0.43
C SER A 197 -21.52 9.33 0.22
N GLY A 198 -20.60 9.07 1.15
CA GLY A 198 -20.47 7.76 1.83
C GLY A 198 -19.57 6.74 1.12
N ALA A 199 -18.73 7.20 0.18
CA ALA A 199 -17.80 6.34 -0.55
C ALA A 199 -16.81 5.63 0.38
N ARG A 200 -16.43 4.37 0.05
CA ARG A 200 -15.50 3.55 0.84
C ARG A 200 -14.05 3.61 0.38
N ALA A 201 -13.83 3.93 -0.88
CA ALA A 201 -12.52 4.11 -1.47
C ALA A 201 -12.61 5.20 -2.54
N ILE A 202 -11.51 5.90 -2.76
CA ILE A 202 -11.33 6.82 -3.87
C ILE A 202 -10.24 6.26 -4.76
N ILE A 203 -10.52 6.11 -6.05
CA ILE A 203 -9.49 5.93 -7.07
C ILE A 203 -9.25 7.28 -7.71
N ALA A 204 -8.04 7.81 -7.54
CA ALA A 204 -7.64 9.11 -8.07
C ALA A 204 -6.53 8.94 -9.09
N TRP A 205 -6.71 9.54 -10.26
CA TRP A 205 -5.69 9.51 -11.30
C TRP A 205 -4.72 10.69 -11.22
N ALA A 206 -3.45 10.40 -11.49
CA ALA A 206 -2.39 11.40 -11.62
C ALA A 206 -1.81 11.36 -13.03
N ASP A 207 -1.99 12.44 -13.81
CA ASP A 207 -1.08 12.72 -14.92
C ASP A 207 0.28 13.22 -14.37
N ALA A 208 1.32 13.24 -15.22
CA ALA A 208 2.68 13.63 -14.84
C ALA A 208 2.76 15.04 -14.21
N ASP A 209 1.81 15.92 -14.51
CA ASP A 209 1.73 17.30 -14.00
C ASP A 209 0.80 17.43 -12.76
N SER A 210 0.15 16.32 -12.35
CA SER A 210 -0.87 16.26 -11.30
C SER A 210 -0.56 15.24 -10.21
N LEU A 211 0.67 14.70 -10.15
CA LEU A 211 1.13 13.77 -9.11
C LEU A 211 0.96 14.31 -7.67
N SER A 212 0.80 15.62 -7.51
CA SER A 212 0.42 16.23 -6.23
C SER A 212 -0.99 15.85 -5.75
N ARG A 213 -1.90 15.46 -6.66
CA ARG A 213 -3.33 15.32 -6.35
C ARG A 213 -3.69 14.09 -5.49
N PRO A 214 -3.17 12.87 -5.69
CA PRO A 214 -3.57 11.74 -4.84
C PRO A 214 -3.02 11.85 -3.42
N ALA A 215 -1.79 12.34 -3.24
CA ALA A 215 -1.22 12.57 -1.92
C ALA A 215 -1.92 13.73 -1.19
N GLU A 216 -2.24 14.82 -1.90
CA GLU A 216 -3.04 15.93 -1.37
C GLU A 216 -4.47 15.50 -1.04
N LEU A 217 -5.07 14.64 -1.87
CA LEU A 217 -6.38 14.06 -1.65
C LEU A 217 -6.39 13.17 -0.42
N ALA A 218 -5.40 12.27 -0.30
CA ALA A 218 -5.21 11.42 0.87
C ALA A 218 -4.94 12.23 2.16
N ALA A 219 -4.38 13.44 2.05
CA ALA A 219 -4.20 14.34 3.18
C ALA A 219 -5.49 15.10 3.57
N LYS A 220 -6.48 15.17 2.68
CA LYS A 220 -7.71 15.94 2.85
C LYS A 220 -8.95 15.08 3.08
N THR A 221 -8.82 13.75 3.04
CA THR A 221 -9.95 12.85 3.26
C THR A 221 -9.57 11.61 4.07
N ASP A 222 -10.56 11.08 4.78
CA ASP A 222 -10.45 9.85 5.55
C ASP A 222 -10.77 8.58 4.75
N ILE A 223 -11.18 8.74 3.49
CA ILE A 223 -11.49 7.63 2.58
C ILE A 223 -10.17 7.11 2.00
N THR A 224 -10.01 5.78 1.90
CA THR A 224 -8.79 5.19 1.32
C THR A 224 -8.61 5.66 -0.12
N VAL A 225 -7.54 6.43 -0.36
CA VAL A 225 -7.16 6.88 -1.71
C VAL A 225 -6.16 5.90 -2.30
N VAL A 226 -6.54 5.30 -3.43
CA VAL A 226 -5.63 4.55 -4.31
C VAL A 226 -5.22 5.49 -5.43
N ALA A 227 -3.93 5.78 -5.51
CA ALA A 227 -3.37 6.54 -6.61
C ALA A 227 -3.21 5.61 -7.82
N ALA A 228 -3.91 5.93 -8.91
CA ALA A 228 -3.71 5.31 -10.22
C ALA A 228 -2.82 6.25 -11.06
N PRO A 229 -1.53 5.94 -11.25
CA PRO A 229 -0.71 6.73 -12.16
C PRO A 229 -1.27 6.57 -13.57
N LEU A 230 -1.47 7.66 -14.32
CA LEU A 230 -1.73 7.59 -15.76
C LEU A 230 -0.47 8.05 -16.47
N ALA A 231 0.19 7.15 -17.18
CA ALA A 231 1.16 7.58 -18.19
C ALA A 231 0.44 8.40 -19.27
N ALA A 232 1.14 9.32 -19.94
CA ALA A 232 0.56 10.08 -21.03
C ALA A 232 0.02 9.13 -22.11
N GLY A 233 -1.32 9.11 -22.28
CA GLY A 233 -2.01 8.23 -23.24
C GLY A 233 -2.39 6.84 -22.72
N ALA A 234 -2.06 6.49 -21.48
CA ALA A 234 -2.49 5.24 -20.84
C ALA A 234 -3.89 5.37 -20.21
N GLY A 235 -4.64 4.27 -20.22
CA GLY A 235 -5.93 4.13 -19.57
C GLY A 235 -5.83 3.37 -18.24
N PRO A 236 -6.87 3.38 -17.39
CA PRO A 236 -6.90 2.62 -16.14
C PRO A 236 -6.75 1.10 -16.31
N SER A 237 -7.13 0.56 -17.47
CA SER A 237 -6.91 -0.86 -17.83
C SER A 237 -5.44 -1.24 -17.94
N ASP A 238 -4.54 -0.26 -18.05
CA ASP A 238 -3.10 -0.51 -18.13
C ASP A 238 -2.47 -0.68 -16.72
N PHE A 239 -3.25 -0.54 -15.64
CA PHE A 239 -2.74 -0.49 -14.25
C PHE A 239 -3.48 -1.39 -13.25
N LEU A 240 -4.64 -1.92 -13.59
CA LEU A 240 -5.51 -2.75 -12.72
C LEU A 240 -5.78 -4.09 -13.38
#